data_AF-A0A3C1YKL7-F1
#
_entry.id   AF-A0A3C1YKL7-F1
#
_cell.length_a   1.000
_cell.length_b   1.000
_cell.length_c   1.000
_cell.angle_alpha   90.00
_cell.angle_beta   90.00
_cell.angle_gamma   90.00
#
_symmetry.space_group_name_H-M   'P 1'
#
loop_
_entity.id
_entity.type
_entity.pdbx_description
1 polymer ?
#
loop_
_entity_poly.entity_id
_entity_poly.type
_entity_poly.pdbx_seq_one_letter_code
_entity_poly.pdbx_strand_id
1 'polypeptide(L)'
;ALKVKDVCKKASGGVLFIDEAYSLTQSTSSSDFGLEAVDTLVKEMEDNRGNLVVIAAGYTNEMRRFISANTGLMSRFNKIIEFPDYSEEELIDILRLMAKRAGYQLTAEAVMVIKCYVEEMTPNEARDFGNARGIRNLFERMVTNQANRLMSQKGVRSVKALTFITRDDAMLAVKENIASHGWNLL
;
A
#
# COMPACT_ATOMS: atom_id res chain seq x y z
N ALA A 1 19.51 -19.28 12.03
CA ALA A 1 19.99 -18.12 12.82
C ALA A 1 20.94 -17.14 12.11
N LEU A 2 22.03 -17.57 11.45
CA LEU A 2 23.14 -16.69 11.01
C LEU A 2 22.70 -15.46 10.19
N LYS A 3 21.77 -15.63 9.24
CA LYS A 3 21.27 -14.53 8.40
C LYS A 3 20.58 -13.41 9.20
N VAL A 4 19.77 -13.75 10.20
CA VAL A 4 19.07 -12.77 11.05
C VAL A 4 20.09 -11.94 11.85
N LYS A 5 21.07 -12.61 12.44
CA LYS A 5 22.15 -11.95 13.16
C LYS A 5 22.94 -10.98 12.28
N ASP A 6 23.25 -11.39 11.05
CA ASP A 6 24.00 -10.53 10.12
C ASP A 6 23.20 -9.30 9.69
N VAL A 7 21.88 -9.41 9.48
CA VAL A 7 21.05 -8.23 9.16
C VAL A 7 20.87 -7.31 10.38
N CYS A 8 20.74 -7.86 11.60
CA CYS A 8 20.71 -7.05 12.82
C CYS A 8 22.02 -6.27 13.01
N LYS A 9 23.17 -6.92 12.78
CA LYS A 9 24.48 -6.24 12.83
C LYS A 9 24.60 -5.13 11.80
N LYS A 10 24.12 -5.34 10.57
CA LYS A 10 24.10 -4.30 9.52
C LYS A 10 23.22 -3.10 9.89
N ALA A 11 22.17 -3.32 10.67
CA ALA A 11 21.26 -2.27 11.15
C ALA A 11 21.69 -1.63 12.48
N SER A 12 22.81 -2.06 13.06
CA SER A 12 23.35 -1.51 14.30
C SER A 12 23.64 -0.01 14.17
N GLY A 13 23.27 0.77 15.17
CA GLY A 13 23.25 2.25 15.14
C GLY A 13 22.03 2.85 14.46
N GLY A 14 21.09 2.03 13.96
CA GLY A 14 19.94 2.50 13.18
C GLY A 14 18.68 1.67 13.36
N VAL A 15 17.95 1.52 12.24
CA VAL A 15 16.62 0.89 12.20
C VAL A 15 16.65 -0.34 11.30
N LEU A 16 16.18 -1.47 11.82
CA LEU A 16 15.83 -2.66 11.04
C LEU A 16 14.33 -2.65 10.77
N PHE A 17 13.94 -2.42 9.51
CA PHE A 17 12.54 -2.50 9.07
C PHE A 17 12.26 -3.88 8.46
N ILE A 18 11.25 -4.58 8.97
CA ILE A 18 10.83 -5.90 8.52
C ILE A 18 9.39 -5.79 8.02
N ASP A 19 9.22 -5.77 6.71
CA ASP A 19 7.89 -5.81 6.09
C ASP A 19 7.31 -7.22 6.13
N GLU A 20 5.99 -7.32 6.24
CA GLU A 20 5.24 -8.58 6.38
C GLU A 20 5.87 -9.56 7.39
N ALA A 21 6.25 -9.06 8.57
CA ALA A 21 7.04 -9.80 9.56
C ALA A 21 6.39 -11.11 10.03
N TYR A 22 5.06 -11.18 9.97
CA TYR A 22 4.28 -12.38 10.30
C TYR A 22 4.65 -13.60 9.45
N SER A 23 5.20 -13.40 8.25
CA SER A 23 5.69 -14.47 7.36
C SER A 23 6.74 -15.37 8.03
N LEU A 24 7.51 -14.84 8.98
CA LEU A 24 8.49 -15.59 9.79
C LEU A 24 7.84 -16.71 10.64
N THR A 25 6.54 -16.59 10.93
CA THR A 25 5.78 -17.51 11.79
C THR A 25 4.70 -18.30 11.05
N GLN A 26 4.33 -17.91 9.82
CA GLN A 26 3.20 -18.47 9.07
C GLN A 26 3.58 -19.58 8.07
N SER A 27 4.83 -20.04 8.04
CA SER A 27 5.27 -21.06 7.08
C SER A 27 4.49 -22.37 7.25
N THR A 28 3.84 -22.85 6.18
CA THR A 28 2.98 -24.05 6.13
C THR A 28 3.75 -25.37 6.14
N SER A 29 5.06 -25.32 5.91
CA SER A 29 5.98 -26.40 6.24
C SER A 29 6.36 -26.26 7.71
N SER A 30 6.25 -27.34 8.47
CA SER A 30 6.81 -27.52 9.81
C SER A 30 8.32 -27.25 9.81
N SER A 31 8.71 -25.98 9.76
CA SER A 31 10.07 -25.55 9.48
C SER A 31 10.58 -24.73 10.64
N ASP A 32 11.38 -25.41 11.47
CA ASP A 32 12.05 -24.88 12.66
C ASP A 32 12.86 -23.59 12.38
N PHE A 33 13.20 -23.33 11.11
CA PHE A 33 13.95 -22.15 10.69
C PHE A 33 13.23 -20.82 10.96
N GLY A 34 11.90 -20.78 10.86
CA GLY A 34 11.13 -19.55 11.11
C GLY A 34 11.14 -19.17 12.58
N LEU A 35 10.92 -20.16 13.45
CA LEU A 35 11.02 -20.01 14.90
C LEU A 35 12.46 -19.65 15.33
N GLU A 36 13.47 -20.33 14.79
CA GLU A 36 14.87 -20.02 15.05
C GLU A 36 15.24 -18.58 14.63
N ALA A 37 14.65 -18.10 13.52
CA ALA A 37 14.82 -16.71 13.07
C ALA A 37 14.19 -15.72 14.06
N VAL A 38 12.98 -16.01 14.55
CA VAL A 38 12.30 -15.21 15.58
C VAL A 38 13.10 -15.18 16.88
N ASP A 39 13.57 -16.32 17.36
CA ASP A 39 14.35 -16.40 18.60
C ASP A 39 15.68 -15.63 18.47
N THR A 40 16.33 -15.75 17.31
CA THR A 40 17.54 -14.96 17.01
C THR A 40 17.23 -13.47 16.99
N LEU A 41 16.11 -13.05 16.40
CA LEU A 41 15.71 -11.64 16.36
C LEU A 41 15.44 -11.11 17.78
N VAL A 42 14.68 -11.84 18.59
CA VAL A 42 14.38 -11.48 19.99
C VAL A 42 15.66 -11.34 20.80
N LYS A 43 16.64 -12.23 20.60
CA LYS A 43 17.94 -12.15 21.25
C LYS A 43 18.71 -10.89 20.83
N GLU A 44 18.80 -10.62 19.53
CA GLU A 44 19.53 -9.43 19.04
C GLU A 44 18.84 -8.13 19.46
N MET A 45 17.50 -8.11 19.58
CA MET A 45 16.75 -6.96 20.14
C MET A 45 17.09 -6.70 21.61
N GLU A 46 17.35 -7.75 22.39
CA GLU A 46 17.76 -7.62 23.79
C GLU A 46 19.22 -7.20 23.91
N ASP A 47 20.11 -7.94 23.26
CA ASP A 47 21.56 -7.73 23.33
C ASP A 47 21.96 -6.34 22.80
N ASN A 48 21.19 -5.77 21.86
CA ASN A 48 21.46 -4.48 21.22
C ASN A 48 20.41 -3.40 21.54
N ARG A 49 19.67 -3.51 22.64
CA ARG A 49 18.54 -2.60 22.98
C ARG A 49 18.85 -1.10 22.92
N GLY A 50 20.10 -0.70 23.20
CA GLY A 50 20.55 0.69 23.14
C GLY A 50 21.05 1.17 21.77
N ASN A 51 21.15 0.27 20.79
CA ASN A 51 21.83 0.52 19.52
C ASN A 51 21.09 -0.04 18.30
N LEU A 52 19.90 -0.62 18.47
CA LEU A 52 19.09 -1.18 17.40
C LEU A 52 17.61 -0.88 17.65
N VAL A 53 16.95 -0.27 16.68
CA VAL A 53 15.49 -0.15 16.64
C VAL A 53 14.95 -1.14 15.62
N VAL A 54 13.99 -1.97 16.01
CA VAL A 54 13.31 -2.89 15.07
C VAL A 54 11.88 -2.41 14.86
N ILE A 55 11.49 -2.24 13.59
CA ILE A 55 10.13 -1.94 13.17
C ILE A 55 9.63 -3.14 12.39
N ALA A 56 8.60 -3.80 12.91
CA ALA A 56 7.90 -4.88 12.21
C ALA A 56 6.57 -4.33 11.68
N ALA A 57 6.32 -4.54 10.39
CA ALA A 57 5.13 -4.06 9.70
C ALA A 57 4.35 -5.22 9.07
N GLY A 58 3.07 -5.00 8.81
CA GLY A 58 2.17 -5.97 8.21
C GLY A 58 0.71 -5.67 8.53
N TYR A 59 -0.19 -6.50 8.02
CA TYR A 59 -1.62 -6.40 8.29
C TYR A 59 -1.95 -6.64 9.77
N THR A 60 -2.91 -5.88 10.30
CA THR A 60 -3.22 -5.81 11.74
C THR A 60 -3.48 -7.18 12.37
N ASN A 61 -4.28 -8.05 11.73
CA ASN A 61 -4.66 -9.34 12.30
C ASN A 61 -3.47 -10.32 12.30
N GLU A 62 -2.69 -10.30 11.25
CA GLU A 62 -1.51 -11.12 11.03
C GLU A 62 -0.40 -10.71 12.01
N MET A 63 -0.22 -9.40 12.24
CA MET A 63 0.70 -8.87 13.23
C MET A 63 0.29 -9.22 14.66
N ARG A 64 -1.01 -9.19 14.98
CA ARG A 64 -1.51 -9.68 16.29
C ARG A 64 -1.15 -11.14 16.49
N ARG A 65 -1.33 -11.99 15.47
CA ARG A 65 -0.92 -13.41 15.52
C ARG A 65 0.59 -13.57 15.68
N PHE A 66 1.38 -12.84 14.90
CA PHE A 66 2.85 -12.85 14.97
C PHE A 66 3.37 -12.50 16.35
N ILE A 67 2.90 -11.40 16.94
CA ILE A 67 3.31 -10.96 18.28
C ILE A 67 2.93 -12.00 19.34
N SER A 68 1.77 -12.66 19.18
CA SER A 68 1.31 -13.70 20.11
C SER A 68 2.04 -15.05 19.95
N ALA A 69 2.81 -15.25 18.88
CA ALA A 69 3.46 -16.52 18.58
C ALA A 69 4.64 -16.84 19.52
N ASN A 70 5.24 -15.82 20.16
CA ASN A 70 6.38 -15.97 21.05
C ASN A 70 6.34 -14.89 22.14
N THR A 71 6.45 -15.29 23.42
CA THR A 71 6.41 -14.38 24.57
C THR A 71 7.54 -13.33 24.53
N GLY A 72 8.68 -13.68 23.93
CA GLY A 72 9.78 -12.76 23.63
C GLY A 72 9.36 -11.61 22.73
N LEU A 73 8.67 -11.89 21.62
CA LEU A 73 8.14 -10.85 20.73
C LEU A 73 7.19 -9.91 21.46
N MET A 74 6.23 -10.46 22.22
CA MET A 74 5.28 -9.67 23.00
C MET A 74 5.97 -8.72 23.98
N SER A 75 7.06 -9.15 24.62
CA SER A 75 7.79 -8.29 25.57
C SER A 75 8.66 -7.20 24.91
N ARG A 76 9.14 -7.41 23.68
CA ARG A 76 10.01 -6.44 22.98
C ARG A 76 9.24 -5.48 22.07
N PHE A 77 8.10 -5.90 21.52
CA PHE A 77 7.21 -5.04 20.72
C PHE A 77 6.15 -4.38 21.61
N ASN A 78 6.59 -3.48 22.49
CA ASN A 78 5.71 -2.80 23.46
C ASN A 78 5.06 -1.50 22.93
N LYS A 79 5.41 -1.08 21.70
CA LYS A 79 4.78 0.06 21.00
C LYS A 79 4.13 -0.45 19.74
N ILE A 80 2.80 -0.35 19.68
CA ILE A 80 2.00 -0.73 18.52
C ILE A 80 1.39 0.55 17.97
N ILE A 81 1.65 0.80 16.68
CA ILE A 81 1.05 1.91 15.93
C ILE A 81 0.14 1.28 14.89
N GLU A 82 -1.16 1.52 15.00
CA GLU A 82 -2.15 1.04 14.05
C GLU A 82 -2.42 2.15 13.03
N PHE A 83 -2.32 1.81 11.74
CA PHE A 83 -2.64 2.70 10.64
C PHE A 83 -4.01 2.30 10.10
N PRO A 84 -5.07 3.08 10.37
CA PRO A 84 -6.38 2.78 9.83
C PRO A 84 -6.39 2.98 8.31
N ASP A 85 -7.34 2.33 7.65
CA ASP A 85 -7.65 2.64 6.26
C ASP A 85 -8.10 4.09 6.13
N TYR A 86 -7.65 4.76 5.07
CA TYR A 86 -8.13 6.08 4.68
C TYR A 86 -9.63 6.05 4.39
N SER A 87 -10.33 7.11 4.80
CA SER A 87 -11.72 7.36 4.40
C SER A 87 -11.82 7.67 2.90
N GLU A 88 -13.03 7.62 2.36
CA GLU A 88 -13.31 7.91 0.96
C GLU A 88 -12.86 9.34 0.59
N GLU A 89 -13.05 10.30 1.51
CA GLU A 89 -12.60 11.69 1.32
C GLU A 89 -11.07 11.79 1.26
N GLU A 90 -10.37 11.08 2.15
CA GLU A 90 -8.91 11.05 2.17
C GLU A 90 -8.33 10.37 0.92
N LEU A 91 -9.00 9.35 0.38
CA LEU A 91 -8.63 8.72 -0.90
C LEU A 91 -8.72 9.72 -2.06
N ILE A 92 -9.73 10.58 -2.07
CA ILE A 92 -9.86 11.65 -3.07
C ILE A 92 -8.79 12.74 -2.89
N ASP A 93 -8.42 13.07 -1.66
CA ASP A 93 -7.32 13.99 -1.40
C ASP A 93 -5.96 13.42 -1.83
N ILE A 94 -5.74 12.12 -1.65
CA ILE A 94 -4.57 11.41 -2.17
C ILE A 94 -4.53 11.49 -3.70
N LEU A 95 -5.66 11.24 -4.38
CA LEU A 95 -5.77 11.36 -5.84
C LEU A 95 -5.39 12.77 -6.31
N ARG A 96 -5.95 13.81 -5.68
CA ARG A 96 -5.66 15.22 -6.00
C ARG A 96 -4.19 15.55 -5.78
N LEU A 97 -3.60 15.07 -4.68
CA LEU A 97 -2.20 15.29 -4.37
C LEU A 97 -1.27 14.62 -5.42
N MET A 98 -1.59 13.39 -5.83
CA MET A 98 -0.85 12.67 -6.88
C MET A 98 -0.92 13.42 -8.21
N ALA A 99 -2.12 13.82 -8.64
CA ALA A 99 -2.30 14.59 -9.87
C ALA A 99 -1.51 15.90 -9.84
N LYS A 100 -1.61 16.66 -8.75
CA LYS A 100 -0.87 17.91 -8.57
C LYS A 100 0.65 17.71 -8.65
N ARG A 101 1.18 16.69 -7.97
CA ARG A 101 2.63 16.38 -7.98
C ARG A 101 3.13 15.98 -9.38
N ALA A 102 2.28 15.32 -10.16
CA ALA A 102 2.59 14.94 -11.54
C ALA A 102 2.31 16.05 -12.58
N GLY A 103 1.87 17.24 -12.16
CA GLY A 103 1.59 18.37 -13.07
C GLY A 103 0.24 18.28 -13.78
N TYR A 104 -0.66 17.39 -13.33
CA TYR A 104 -2.00 17.23 -13.87
C TYR A 104 -3.04 18.00 -13.07
N GLN A 105 -4.11 18.39 -13.76
CA GLN A 105 -5.35 18.91 -13.19
C GLN A 105 -6.48 17.93 -13.52
N LEU A 106 -7.28 17.61 -12.52
CA LEU A 106 -8.48 16.77 -12.68
C LEU A 106 -9.67 17.69 -12.90
N THR A 107 -10.54 17.39 -13.87
CA THR A 107 -11.83 18.09 -13.93
C THR A 107 -12.72 17.69 -12.74
N ALA A 108 -13.69 18.53 -12.39
CA ALA A 108 -14.60 18.25 -11.28
C ALA A 108 -15.37 16.94 -11.50
N GLU A 109 -15.75 16.68 -12.76
CA GLU A 109 -16.44 15.46 -13.18
C GLU A 109 -15.53 14.23 -13.09
N ALA A 110 -14.23 14.34 -13.39
CA ALA A 110 -13.28 13.25 -13.22
C ALA A 110 -13.15 12.85 -11.75
N VAL A 111 -13.06 13.85 -10.85
CA VAL A 111 -13.04 13.61 -9.41
C VAL A 111 -14.35 12.97 -8.94
N MET A 112 -15.50 13.44 -9.43
CA MET A 112 -16.80 12.88 -9.08
C MET A 112 -16.92 11.40 -9.46
N VAL A 113 -16.42 11.02 -10.65
CA VAL A 113 -16.42 9.61 -11.09
C VAL A 113 -15.64 8.73 -10.12
N ILE A 114 -14.44 9.14 -9.71
CA ILE A 114 -13.63 8.35 -8.77
C ILE A 114 -14.26 8.34 -7.38
N LYS A 115 -14.86 9.45 -6.95
CA LYS A 115 -15.56 9.55 -5.67
C LYS A 115 -16.73 8.56 -5.59
N CYS A 116 -17.65 8.59 -6.56
CA CYS A 116 -18.75 7.64 -6.60
C CYS A 116 -18.25 6.19 -6.66
N TYR A 117 -17.21 5.91 -7.45
CA TYR A 117 -16.65 4.57 -7.54
C TYR A 117 -16.14 4.05 -6.19
N VAL A 118 -15.44 4.87 -5.42
CA VAL A 118 -14.92 4.50 -4.10
C VAL A 118 -16.04 4.36 -3.08
N GLU A 119 -17.04 5.26 -3.10
CA GLU A 119 -18.21 5.24 -2.20
C GLU A 119 -19.11 4.02 -2.40
N GLU A 120 -19.16 3.48 -3.62
CA GLU A 120 -20.00 2.33 -3.98
C GLU A 120 -19.33 0.97 -3.72
N MET A 121 -18.05 0.94 -3.32
CA MET A 121 -17.35 -0.32 -3.05
C MET A 121 -17.93 -1.05 -1.84
N THR A 122 -18.14 -2.35 -1.99
CA THR A 122 -18.39 -3.23 -0.86
C THR A 122 -17.13 -3.36 0.01
N PRO A 123 -17.25 -3.78 1.30
CA PRO A 123 -16.09 -3.95 2.17
C PRO A 123 -15.01 -4.92 1.65
N ASN A 124 -15.40 -5.93 0.84
CA ASN A 124 -14.45 -6.85 0.22
C ASN A 124 -13.73 -6.18 -0.96
N GLU A 125 -14.46 -5.45 -1.80
CA GLU A 125 -13.88 -4.68 -2.91
C GLU A 125 -12.93 -3.60 -2.39
N ALA A 126 -13.29 -2.88 -1.33
CA ALA A 126 -12.44 -1.88 -0.69
C ALA A 126 -11.12 -2.48 -0.16
N ARG A 127 -11.17 -3.70 0.40
CA ARG A 127 -9.98 -4.44 0.82
C ARG A 127 -9.08 -4.80 -0.37
N ASP A 128 -9.67 -5.36 -1.42
CA ASP A 128 -8.94 -5.80 -2.62
C ASP A 128 -8.42 -4.60 -3.44
N PHE A 129 -9.09 -3.46 -3.37
CA PHE A 129 -8.68 -2.19 -3.99
C PHE A 129 -7.30 -1.72 -3.50
N GLY A 130 -6.93 -2.04 -2.26
CA GLY A 130 -5.60 -1.75 -1.72
C GLY A 130 -5.39 -0.27 -1.38
N ASN A 131 -6.46 0.44 -1.02
CA ASN A 131 -6.40 1.79 -0.45
C ASN A 131 -5.62 2.79 -1.35
N ALA A 132 -4.64 3.53 -0.81
CA ALA A 132 -3.82 4.49 -1.56
C ALA A 132 -3.09 3.88 -2.77
N ARG A 133 -2.80 2.57 -2.74
CA ARG A 133 -2.24 1.83 -3.90
C ARG A 133 -3.28 1.74 -5.02
N GLY A 134 -4.53 1.46 -4.70
CA GLY A 134 -5.64 1.48 -5.65
C GLY A 134 -5.83 2.84 -6.32
N ILE A 135 -5.78 3.92 -5.55
CA ILE A 135 -5.85 5.29 -6.08
C ILE A 135 -4.68 5.60 -7.03
N ARG A 136 -3.46 5.16 -6.69
CA ARG A 136 -2.31 5.28 -7.59
C ARG A 136 -2.56 4.57 -8.92
N ASN A 137 -3.02 3.33 -8.87
CA ASN A 137 -3.29 2.52 -10.06
C ASN A 137 -4.38 3.18 -10.94
N LEU A 138 -5.46 3.69 -10.34
CA LEU A 138 -6.49 4.45 -11.07
C LEU A 138 -5.89 5.70 -11.72
N PHE A 139 -5.09 6.47 -11.00
CA PHE A 139 -4.46 7.67 -11.53
C PHE A 139 -3.53 7.35 -12.72
N GLU A 140 -2.72 6.30 -12.63
CA GLU A 140 -1.85 5.86 -13.75
C GLU A 140 -2.64 5.45 -14.99
N ARG A 141 -3.78 4.75 -14.81
CA ARG A 141 -4.72 4.44 -15.89
C ARG A 141 -5.35 5.69 -16.49
N MET A 142 -5.76 6.64 -15.65
CA MET A 142 -6.32 7.93 -16.10
C MET A 142 -5.31 8.70 -16.96
N VAL A 143 -4.04 8.74 -16.55
CA VAL A 143 -2.95 9.36 -17.34
C VAL A 143 -2.76 8.64 -18.69
N THR A 144 -2.78 7.31 -18.69
CA THR A 144 -2.68 6.50 -19.92
C THR A 144 -3.84 6.78 -20.87
N ASN A 145 -5.06 6.84 -20.34
CA ASN A 145 -6.27 7.11 -21.11
C ASN A 145 -6.30 8.53 -21.68
N GLN A 146 -5.83 9.50 -20.89
CA GLN A 146 -5.64 10.87 -21.34
C GLN A 146 -4.66 10.95 -22.53
N ALA A 147 -3.53 10.26 -22.44
CA ALA A 147 -2.54 10.21 -23.51
C ALA A 147 -3.12 9.59 -24.79
N ASN A 148 -3.82 8.46 -24.67
CA ASN A 148 -4.47 7.77 -25.79
C ASN A 148 -5.55 8.64 -26.47
N ARG A 149 -6.38 9.33 -25.68
CA ARG A 149 -7.37 10.28 -26.19
C ARG A 149 -6.71 11.40 -26.97
N LEU A 150 -5.66 12.02 -26.40
CA LEU A 150 -4.96 13.13 -27.05
C LEU A 150 -4.32 12.69 -28.35
N MET A 151 -3.71 11.50 -28.40
CA MET A 151 -3.13 10.92 -29.61
C MET A 151 -4.15 10.72 -30.73
N SER A 152 -5.39 10.39 -30.37
CA SER A 152 -6.48 10.14 -31.33
C SER A 152 -7.13 11.43 -31.87
N GLN A 153 -6.92 12.58 -31.21
CA GLN A 153 -7.45 13.87 -31.67
C GLN A 153 -6.57 14.51 -32.75
N LYS A 154 -7.20 14.92 -33.87
CA LYS A 154 -6.54 15.68 -34.95
C LYS A 154 -6.55 17.18 -34.61
N GLY A 155 -5.39 17.86 -34.70
CA GLY A 155 -5.27 19.31 -34.54
C GLY A 155 -4.15 19.76 -33.59
N VAL A 156 -3.96 21.08 -33.47
CA VAL A 156 -2.99 21.69 -32.55
C VAL A 156 -3.51 21.55 -31.11
N ARG A 157 -2.70 20.99 -30.22
CA ARG A 157 -3.04 20.82 -28.81
C ARG A 157 -2.63 22.06 -28.02
N SER A 158 -3.52 22.56 -27.17
CA SER A 158 -3.14 23.58 -26.19
C SER A 158 -2.34 22.93 -25.06
N VAL A 159 -1.42 23.68 -24.44
CA VAL A 159 -0.71 23.22 -23.23
C VAL A 159 -1.70 22.79 -22.13
N LYS A 160 -2.84 23.49 -22.05
CA LYS A 160 -3.93 23.15 -21.13
C LYS A 160 -4.53 21.77 -21.41
N ALA A 161 -4.69 21.36 -22.67
CA ALA A 161 -5.19 20.02 -22.99
C ALA A 161 -4.22 18.91 -22.54
N LEU A 162 -2.90 19.19 -22.51
CA LEU A 162 -1.88 18.24 -22.09
C LEU A 162 -1.88 17.97 -20.58
N THR A 163 -2.41 18.90 -19.77
CA THR A 163 -2.38 18.80 -18.31
C THR A 163 -3.72 18.38 -17.71
N PHE A 164 -4.82 18.35 -18.47
CA PHE A 164 -6.14 18.02 -17.94
C PHE A 164 -6.51 16.54 -18.14
N ILE A 165 -6.90 15.90 -17.05
CA ILE A 165 -7.56 14.58 -17.03
C ILE A 165 -9.06 14.82 -16.89
N THR A 166 -9.85 14.26 -17.81
CA THR A 166 -11.29 14.51 -17.91
C THR A 166 -12.11 13.36 -17.36
N ARG A 167 -13.43 13.57 -17.32
CA ARG A 167 -14.42 12.54 -16.97
C ARG A 167 -14.21 11.23 -17.72
N ASP A 168 -13.95 11.29 -19.03
CA ASP A 168 -13.90 10.08 -19.86
C ASP A 168 -12.67 9.23 -19.55
N ASP A 169 -11.54 9.87 -19.18
CA ASP A 169 -10.34 9.14 -18.75
C ASP A 169 -10.58 8.40 -17.43
N ALA A 170 -11.28 9.06 -16.50
CA ALA A 170 -11.66 8.49 -15.21
C ALA A 170 -12.66 7.33 -15.36
N MET A 171 -13.71 7.51 -16.18
CA MET A 171 -14.70 6.46 -16.46
C MET A 171 -14.04 5.23 -17.07
N LEU A 172 -13.10 5.41 -17.99
CA LEU A 172 -12.39 4.29 -18.61
C LEU A 172 -11.46 3.60 -17.62
N ALA A 173 -10.73 4.37 -16.78
CA ALA A 173 -9.88 3.81 -15.74
C ALA A 173 -10.66 2.97 -14.71
N VAL A 174 -11.86 3.43 -14.31
CA VAL A 174 -12.75 2.66 -13.42
C VAL A 174 -13.20 1.35 -14.08
N LYS A 175 -13.66 1.41 -15.34
CA LYS A 175 -14.07 0.21 -16.08
C LYS A 175 -12.95 -0.82 -16.19
N GLU A 176 -11.75 -0.36 -16.51
CA GLU A 176 -10.57 -1.23 -16.57
C GLU A 176 -10.21 -1.83 -15.21
N ASN A 177 -10.35 -1.06 -14.12
CA ASN A 177 -10.05 -1.54 -12.77
C ASN A 177 -11.06 -2.59 -12.31
N ILE A 178 -12.36 -2.37 -12.55
CA ILE A 178 -13.43 -3.35 -12.31
C ILE A 178 -13.13 -4.64 -13.09
N ALA A 179 -12.80 -4.51 -14.38
CA ALA A 179 -12.48 -5.66 -15.23
C ALA A 179 -11.24 -6.43 -14.74
N SER A 180 -10.19 -5.74 -14.26
CA SER A 180 -8.98 -6.42 -13.77
C SER A 180 -9.19 -7.19 -12.47
N HIS A 181 -10.17 -6.80 -11.65
CA HIS A 181 -10.53 -7.50 -10.42
C HIS A 181 -11.66 -8.52 -10.61
N GLY A 182 -12.27 -8.59 -11.80
CA GLY A 182 -13.41 -9.47 -12.07
C GLY A 182 -14.69 -9.08 -11.31
N TRP A 183 -14.81 -7.81 -10.92
CA TRP A 183 -16.03 -7.31 -10.28
C TRP A 183 -17.13 -7.10 -11.32
N ASN A 184 -18.39 -7.22 -10.90
CA ASN A 184 -19.51 -6.98 -11.79
C ASN A 184 -19.60 -5.47 -12.08
N LEU A 185 -19.82 -5.11 -13.35
CA LEU A 185 -20.21 -3.75 -13.71
C LEU A 185 -21.62 -3.51 -13.15
N LEU A 186 -21.77 -2.47 -12.33
CA LEU A 186 -23.09 -1.93 -11.95
C LEU A 186 -23.89 -1.52 -13.19
#